data_AF-A0A8C5PFJ8-F1
#
_entry.id   AF-A0A8C5PFJ8-F1
#
_cell.length_a   1.000
_cell.length_b   1.000
_cell.length_c   1.000
_cell.angle_alpha   90.00
_cell.angle_beta   90.00
_cell.angle_gamma   90.00
#
_symmetry.space_group_name_H-M   'P 1'
#
loop_
_entity.id
_entity.type
_entity.pdbx_description
1 polymer ?
#
loop_
_entity_poly.entity_id
_entity_poly.type
_entity_poly.pdbx_seq_one_letter_code
_entity_poly.pdbx_strand_id
1 'polypeptide(L)'
;MFVKSWDKRKQSLEPVVHFLHVHEVQSHMGRLETADKQSVHQSLPDRIRKIYLLFDLALHLICVLAEHRGTFVENEIQARIDQIFSNLERLEILASKEPPSKRQNAKLRVDQLKYDVQHLQTALRNFQHRRYARDLQDREREELLMRSYTTNDSETSIHIDETLQFNTSVRNAHQGMDDLLGSGSNILEGLRDQRKTLKGTHKKILDVANMLGLSNTVMRLIEKRAFQDKAIMIVGMLLTCVIMILVVKYLT
;
A
#
# COMPACT_ATOMS: atom_id res chain seq x y z
N MET A 1 0.26 -25.87 6.59
CA MET A 1 -0.24 -25.44 5.26
C MET A 1 0.22 -24.05 4.84
N PHE A 2 0.55 -23.14 5.78
CA PHE A 2 0.97 -21.77 5.46
C PHE A 2 2.44 -21.62 4.96
N VAL A 3 3.37 -22.45 5.45
CA VAL A 3 4.80 -22.38 5.07
C VAL A 3 5.03 -22.75 3.60
N LYS A 4 4.31 -23.76 3.08
CA LYS A 4 4.39 -24.17 1.65
C LYS A 4 3.83 -23.12 0.69
N SER A 5 2.94 -22.24 1.13
CA SER A 5 2.41 -21.16 0.29
C SER A 5 3.32 -19.92 0.26
N TRP A 6 4.15 -19.74 1.28
CA TRP A 6 5.16 -18.67 1.32
C TRP A 6 6.40 -19.04 0.50
N ASP A 7 6.82 -20.30 0.58
CA ASP A 7 7.93 -20.83 -0.20
C ASP A 7 7.67 -20.75 -1.72
N LYS A 8 6.43 -21.06 -2.13
CA LYS A 8 6.00 -20.96 -3.54
C LYS A 8 5.96 -19.53 -4.08
N ARG A 9 5.73 -18.52 -3.23
CA ARG A 9 5.82 -17.10 -3.61
C ARG A 9 7.26 -16.61 -3.65
N LYS A 10 8.13 -17.13 -2.79
CA LYS A 10 9.58 -16.85 -2.82
C LYS A 10 10.20 -17.39 -4.12
N GLN A 11 9.85 -18.63 -4.50
CA GLN A 11 10.35 -19.28 -5.71
C GLN A 11 9.84 -18.66 -7.03
N SER A 12 8.75 -17.90 -6.98
CA SER A 12 8.25 -17.12 -8.14
C SER A 12 8.94 -15.76 -8.31
N LEU A 13 9.60 -15.22 -7.27
CA LEU A 13 10.33 -13.95 -7.33
C LEU A 13 11.84 -14.12 -7.51
N GLU A 14 12.39 -15.29 -7.18
CA GLU A 14 13.80 -15.64 -7.40
C GLU A 14 14.29 -15.42 -8.85
N PRO A 15 13.56 -15.80 -9.92
CA PRO A 15 14.03 -15.52 -11.29
C PRO A 15 14.03 -14.03 -11.64
N VAL A 16 13.21 -13.20 -10.97
CA VAL A 16 13.14 -11.75 -11.22
C VAL A 16 14.26 -11.01 -10.48
N VAL A 17 14.58 -11.43 -9.26
CA VAL A 17 15.73 -10.89 -8.50
C VAL A 17 17.04 -11.34 -9.13
N HIS A 18 17.13 -12.57 -9.62
CA HIS A 18 18.27 -13.06 -10.37
C HIS A 18 18.40 -12.34 -11.73
N PHE A 19 17.29 -12.02 -12.41
CA PHE A 19 17.31 -11.22 -13.63
C PHE A 19 17.74 -9.77 -13.38
N LEU A 20 17.28 -9.12 -12.30
CA LEU A 20 17.75 -7.79 -11.91
C LEU A 20 19.24 -7.79 -11.56
N HIS A 21 19.70 -8.77 -10.78
CA HIS A 21 21.10 -8.85 -10.36
C HIS A 21 22.02 -9.23 -11.54
N VAL A 22 21.54 -10.09 -12.46
CA VAL A 22 22.24 -10.38 -13.71
C VAL A 22 22.22 -9.17 -14.65
N HIS A 23 21.16 -8.36 -14.68
CA HIS A 23 21.08 -7.14 -15.49
C HIS A 23 21.98 -6.02 -14.93
N GLU A 24 22.10 -5.91 -13.60
CA GLU A 24 23.05 -5.01 -12.91
C GLU A 24 24.51 -5.41 -13.21
N VAL A 25 24.81 -6.71 -13.13
CA VAL A 25 26.15 -7.27 -13.41
C VAL A 25 26.46 -7.23 -14.91
N GLN A 26 25.50 -7.49 -15.80
CA GLN A 26 25.67 -7.37 -17.25
C GLN A 26 25.79 -5.91 -17.71
N SER A 27 25.10 -4.96 -17.07
CA SER A 27 25.26 -3.53 -17.29
C SER A 27 26.68 -3.07 -16.93
N HIS A 28 27.19 -3.52 -15.77
CA HIS A 28 28.56 -3.22 -15.33
C HIS A 28 29.63 -3.88 -16.21
N MET A 29 29.40 -5.10 -16.71
CA MET A 29 30.34 -5.83 -17.56
C MET A 29 30.31 -5.33 -19.02
N GLY A 30 29.12 -4.97 -19.52
CA GLY A 30 28.92 -4.39 -20.85
C GLY A 30 29.64 -3.05 -21.02
N ARG A 31 29.75 -2.25 -19.95
CA ARG A 31 30.46 -0.95 -19.97
C ARG A 31 31.98 -1.07 -20.02
N LEU A 32 32.54 -2.14 -19.47
CA LEU A 32 33.97 -2.49 -19.61
C LEU A 32 34.25 -3.06 -21.02
N GLU A 33 33.30 -3.78 -21.60
CA GLU A 33 33.42 -4.35 -22.94
C GLU A 33 33.26 -3.30 -24.05
N THR A 34 32.44 -2.26 -23.88
CA THR A 34 32.28 -1.19 -24.89
C THR A 34 33.52 -0.30 -25.02
N ALA A 35 34.31 -0.16 -23.95
CA ALA A 35 35.57 0.59 -23.99
C ALA A 35 36.65 -0.16 -24.79
N ASP A 36 36.63 -1.50 -24.77
CA ASP A 36 37.55 -2.35 -25.54
C ASP A 36 37.03 -2.61 -26.98
N LYS A 37 35.71 -2.63 -27.20
CA LYS A 37 35.10 -2.81 -28.53
C LYS A 37 35.34 -1.66 -29.49
N GLN A 38 35.53 -0.43 -29.01
CA GLN A 38 35.82 0.73 -29.87
C GLN A 38 37.17 0.57 -30.60
N SER A 39 38.13 -0.16 -30.01
CA SER A 39 39.43 -0.43 -30.62
C SER A 39 39.40 -1.62 -31.60
N VAL A 40 38.53 -2.62 -31.36
CA VAL A 40 38.43 -3.84 -32.19
C VAL A 40 37.51 -3.65 -33.41
N HIS A 41 36.44 -2.85 -33.31
CA HIS A 41 35.44 -2.68 -34.39
C HIS A 41 35.94 -1.99 -35.66
N GLN A 42 37.14 -1.41 -35.64
CA GLN A 42 37.77 -0.79 -36.82
C GLN A 42 38.32 -1.84 -37.83
N SER A 43 38.45 -3.11 -37.44
CA SER A 43 39.11 -4.15 -38.24
C SER A 43 38.19 -5.25 -38.81
N LEU A 44 36.88 -5.22 -38.53
CA LEU A 44 35.96 -6.31 -38.87
C LEU A 44 35.24 -6.09 -40.23
N PRO A 45 35.16 -7.11 -41.10
CA PRO A 45 34.56 -7.02 -42.43
C PRO A 45 33.06 -6.65 -42.37
N ASP A 46 32.57 -5.86 -43.33
CA ASP A 46 31.23 -5.22 -43.34
C ASP A 46 30.03 -6.13 -43.02
N ARG A 47 30.12 -7.42 -43.34
CA ARG A 47 29.06 -8.40 -43.02
C ARG A 47 28.93 -8.66 -41.52
N ILE A 48 30.05 -8.70 -40.80
CA ILE A 48 30.07 -8.90 -39.35
C ILE A 48 29.53 -7.65 -38.65
N ARG A 49 29.87 -6.46 -39.15
CA ARG A 49 29.34 -5.18 -38.67
C ARG A 49 27.81 -5.11 -38.76
N LYS A 50 27.22 -5.60 -39.86
CA LYS A 50 25.76 -5.70 -40.03
C LYS A 50 25.10 -6.65 -39.03
N ILE A 51 25.74 -7.76 -38.67
CA ILE A 51 25.21 -8.73 -37.71
C ILE A 51 25.16 -8.12 -36.30
N TYR A 52 26.22 -7.44 -35.86
CA TYR A 52 26.23 -6.76 -34.58
C TYR A 52 25.19 -5.63 -34.51
N LEU A 53 25.04 -4.84 -35.58
CA LEU A 53 24.03 -3.78 -35.65
C LEU A 53 22.59 -4.32 -35.57
N LEU A 54 22.35 -5.47 -36.23
CA LEU A 54 21.06 -6.18 -36.15
C LEU A 54 20.79 -6.72 -34.74
N PHE A 55 21.82 -7.23 -34.06
CA PHE A 55 21.71 -7.73 -32.70
C PHE A 55 21.43 -6.60 -31.70
N ASP A 56 22.11 -5.46 -31.83
CA ASP A 56 21.87 -4.26 -31.03
C ASP A 56 20.44 -3.71 -31.25
N LEU A 57 20.00 -3.62 -32.50
CA LEU A 57 18.64 -3.16 -32.83
C LEU A 57 17.57 -4.10 -32.23
N ALA A 58 17.80 -5.42 -32.28
CA ALA A 58 16.90 -6.40 -31.69
C ALA A 58 16.88 -6.31 -30.15
N LEU A 59 18.04 -6.12 -29.52
CA LEU A 59 18.14 -5.96 -28.07
C LEU A 59 17.42 -4.69 -27.60
N HIS A 60 17.60 -3.59 -28.33
CA HIS A 60 16.92 -2.33 -28.09
C HIS A 60 15.40 -2.46 -28.23
N LEU A 61 14.92 -3.15 -29.28
CA LEU A 61 13.49 -3.40 -29.49
C LEU A 61 12.88 -4.26 -28.37
N ILE A 62 13.60 -5.28 -27.90
CA ILE A 62 13.17 -6.12 -26.77
C ILE A 62 13.07 -5.31 -25.47
N CYS A 63 14.06 -4.45 -25.17
CA CYS A 63 14.01 -3.56 -24.02
C CYS A 63 12.81 -2.61 -24.08
N VAL A 64 12.59 -1.94 -25.22
CA VAL A 64 11.46 -1.01 -25.40
C VAL A 64 10.10 -1.71 -25.25
N LEU A 65 9.96 -2.94 -25.77
CA LEU A 65 8.75 -3.74 -25.59
C LEU A 65 8.52 -4.17 -24.14
N ALA A 66 9.58 -4.48 -23.40
CA ALA A 66 9.49 -4.84 -21.98
C ALA A 66 9.04 -3.65 -21.12
N GLU A 67 9.57 -2.45 -21.40
CA GLU A 67 9.22 -1.17 -20.75
C GLU A 67 7.71 -0.85 -20.91
N HIS A 68 7.20 -0.99 -22.14
CA HIS A 68 5.79 -0.76 -22.47
C HIS A 68 4.84 -1.78 -21.82
N ARG A 69 5.30 -3.01 -21.57
CA ARG A 69 4.48 -4.02 -20.90
C ARG A 69 4.22 -3.66 -19.43
N GLY A 70 5.17 -3.00 -18.77
CA GLY A 70 5.01 -2.53 -17.38
C GLY A 70 3.94 -1.45 -17.25
N THR A 71 3.97 -0.43 -18.12
CA THR A 71 2.97 0.66 -18.09
C THR A 71 1.55 0.18 -18.44
N PHE A 72 1.43 -0.79 -19.35
CA PHE A 72 0.14 -1.40 -19.69
C PHE A 72 -0.51 -2.08 -18.47
N VAL A 73 0.27 -2.85 -17.72
CA VAL A 73 -0.23 -3.55 -16.53
C VAL A 73 -0.64 -2.55 -15.44
N GLU A 74 0.12 -1.50 -15.22
CA GLU A 74 -0.22 -0.44 -14.26
C GLU A 74 -1.55 0.25 -14.63
N ASN A 75 -1.75 0.56 -15.91
CA ASN A 75 -2.99 1.18 -16.41
C ASN A 75 -4.21 0.25 -16.24
N GLU A 76 -4.05 -1.05 -16.47
CA GLU A 76 -5.09 -2.06 -16.24
C GLU A 76 -5.44 -2.17 -14.74
N ILE A 77 -4.44 -2.13 -13.86
CA ILE A 77 -4.66 -2.14 -12.40
C ILE A 77 -5.40 -0.87 -11.97
N GLN A 78 -5.02 0.29 -12.51
CA GLN A 78 -5.69 1.57 -12.24
C GLN A 78 -7.17 1.52 -12.67
N ALA A 79 -7.46 1.02 -13.88
CA ALA A 79 -8.82 0.87 -14.36
C ALA A 79 -9.67 -0.06 -13.47
N ARG A 80 -9.07 -1.14 -12.95
CA ARG A 80 -9.76 -2.05 -12.00
C ARG A 80 -10.03 -1.40 -10.65
N ILE A 81 -9.10 -0.59 -10.13
CA ILE A 81 -9.30 0.17 -8.90
C ILE A 81 -10.48 1.15 -9.06
N ASP A 82 -10.54 1.85 -10.19
CA ASP A 82 -11.61 2.80 -10.48
C ASP A 82 -12.97 2.09 -10.62
N GLN A 83 -13.01 0.91 -11.24
CA GLN A 83 -14.22 0.06 -11.28
C GLN A 83 -14.67 -0.38 -9.88
N ILE A 84 -13.74 -0.79 -9.02
CA ILE A 84 -14.05 -1.16 -7.62
C ILE A 84 -14.60 0.03 -6.86
N PHE A 85 -14.05 1.23 -7.08
CA PHE A 85 -14.52 2.46 -6.43
C PHE A 85 -15.96 2.78 -6.83
N SER A 86 -16.30 2.71 -8.12
CA SER A 86 -17.69 2.92 -8.57
C SER A 86 -18.65 1.88 -7.98
N ASN A 87 -18.22 0.61 -7.87
CA ASN A 87 -19.03 -0.44 -7.25
C ASN A 87 -19.23 -0.20 -5.75
N LEU A 88 -18.22 0.31 -5.05
CA LEU A 88 -18.31 0.69 -3.63
C LEU A 88 -19.29 1.83 -3.39
N GLU A 89 -19.30 2.85 -4.24
CA GLU A 89 -20.27 3.95 -4.15
C GLU A 89 -21.71 3.43 -4.33
N ARG A 90 -21.92 2.51 -5.28
CA ARG A 90 -23.23 1.84 -5.45
C ARG A 90 -23.59 1.00 -4.22
N LEU A 91 -22.63 0.27 -3.67
CA LEU A 91 -22.84 -0.59 -2.50
C LEU A 91 -23.12 0.23 -1.24
N GLU A 92 -22.53 1.42 -1.09
CA GLU A 92 -22.83 2.37 -0.01
C GLU A 92 -24.29 2.84 -0.06
N ILE A 93 -24.79 3.16 -1.25
CA ILE A 93 -26.20 3.51 -1.46
C ILE A 93 -27.10 2.35 -1.06
N LEU A 94 -26.76 1.12 -1.46
CA LEU A 94 -27.54 -0.08 -1.10
C LEU A 94 -27.49 -0.36 0.42
N ALA A 95 -26.31 -0.26 1.03
CA ALA A 95 -26.12 -0.43 2.47
C ALA A 95 -26.91 0.60 3.26
N SER A 96 -27.06 1.83 2.75
CA SER A 96 -27.89 2.87 3.35
C SER A 96 -29.40 2.57 3.29
N LYS A 97 -29.84 1.68 2.39
CA LYS A 97 -31.24 1.26 2.22
C LYS A 97 -31.62 0.04 3.06
N GLU A 98 -30.66 -0.66 3.67
CA GLU A 98 -30.92 -1.85 4.49
C GLU A 98 -31.67 -1.56 5.80
N PRO A 99 -32.38 -2.53 6.39
CA PRO A 99 -33.03 -2.39 7.69
C PRO A 99 -32.04 -2.04 8.81
N PRO A 100 -32.47 -1.28 9.83
CA PRO A 100 -31.58 -0.67 10.83
C PRO A 100 -30.72 -1.66 11.63
N SER A 101 -31.18 -2.91 11.80
CA SER A 101 -30.41 -3.96 12.48
C SER A 101 -29.21 -4.49 11.68
N LYS A 102 -29.24 -4.42 10.34
CA LYS A 102 -28.17 -4.89 9.44
C LYS A 102 -27.32 -3.76 8.86
N ARG A 103 -27.93 -2.57 8.73
CA ARG A 103 -27.33 -1.35 8.18
C ARG A 103 -25.98 -0.99 8.81
N GLN A 104 -25.83 -1.14 10.13
CA GLN A 104 -24.57 -0.81 10.80
C GLN A 104 -23.42 -1.73 10.37
N ASN A 105 -23.66 -3.04 10.23
CA ASN A 105 -22.64 -4.00 9.81
C ASN A 105 -22.29 -3.83 8.32
N ALA A 106 -23.30 -3.61 7.48
CA ALA A 106 -23.11 -3.34 6.06
C ALA A 106 -22.28 -2.07 5.84
N LYS A 107 -22.58 -0.97 6.54
CA LYS A 107 -21.77 0.26 6.47
C LYS A 107 -20.33 0.05 6.92
N LEU A 108 -20.12 -0.64 8.05
CA LEU A 108 -18.76 -0.92 8.54
C LEU A 108 -17.91 -1.67 7.51
N ARG A 109 -18.51 -2.66 6.82
CA ARG A 109 -17.82 -3.42 5.77
C ARG A 109 -17.52 -2.58 4.53
N VAL A 110 -18.45 -1.71 4.13
CA VAL A 110 -18.24 -0.76 3.03
C VAL A 110 -17.12 0.22 3.37
N ASP A 111 -17.10 0.76 4.59
CA ASP A 111 -16.05 1.69 5.04
C ASP A 111 -14.68 1.01 5.11
N GLN A 112 -14.62 -0.24 5.57
CA GLN A 112 -13.39 -1.02 5.59
C GLN A 112 -12.87 -1.27 4.17
N LEU A 113 -13.75 -1.64 3.23
CA LEU A 113 -13.36 -1.89 1.85
C LEU A 113 -12.95 -0.59 1.13
N LYS A 114 -13.56 0.55 1.46
CA LYS A 114 -13.09 1.88 1.01
C LYS A 114 -11.67 2.17 1.47
N TYR A 115 -11.37 1.92 2.74
CA TYR A 115 -10.03 2.11 3.29
C TYR A 115 -8.99 1.24 2.56
N ASP A 116 -9.30 -0.05 2.33
CA ASP A 116 -8.40 -0.98 1.65
C ASP A 116 -8.11 -0.54 0.20
N VAL A 117 -9.13 -0.05 -0.53
CA VAL A 117 -8.97 0.45 -1.89
C VAL A 117 -8.14 1.73 -1.94
N GLN A 118 -8.35 2.66 -1.00
CA GLN A 118 -7.52 3.87 -0.87
C GLN A 118 -6.05 3.52 -0.59
N HIS A 119 -5.81 2.51 0.25
CA HIS A 119 -4.46 2.03 0.54
C HIS A 119 -3.81 1.39 -0.70
N LEU A 120 -4.56 0.58 -1.47
CA LEU A 120 -4.08 0.02 -2.75
C LEU A 120 -3.74 1.10 -3.77
N GLN A 121 -4.57 2.14 -3.89
CA GLN A 121 -4.31 3.26 -4.79
C GLN A 121 -3.05 4.04 -4.40
N THR A 122 -2.84 4.26 -3.11
CA THR A 122 -1.62 4.89 -2.59
C THR A 122 -0.39 4.02 -2.87
N ALA A 123 -0.49 2.70 -2.68
CA ALA A 123 0.59 1.77 -2.99
C ALA A 123 0.96 1.76 -4.48
N LEU A 124 -0.04 1.80 -5.37
CA LEU A 124 0.19 1.89 -6.81
C LEU A 124 0.89 3.20 -7.21
N ARG A 125 0.44 4.35 -6.68
CA ARG A 125 1.09 5.64 -6.92
C ARG A 125 2.54 5.65 -6.44
N ASN A 126 2.81 5.07 -5.28
CA ASN A 126 4.18 4.95 -4.76
C ASN A 126 5.05 4.07 -5.66
N PHE A 127 4.49 3.00 -6.23
CA PHE A 127 5.20 2.15 -7.18
C PHE A 127 5.54 2.90 -8.47
N GLN A 128 4.56 3.63 -9.03
CA GLN A 128 4.73 4.48 -10.21
C GLN A 128 5.79 5.57 -9.96
N HIS A 129 5.73 6.23 -8.80
CA HIS A 129 6.72 7.25 -8.44
C HIS A 129 8.13 6.66 -8.32
N ARG A 130 8.29 5.47 -7.71
CA ARG A 130 9.60 4.80 -7.61
C ARG A 130 10.13 4.32 -8.95
N ARG A 131 9.26 4.01 -9.91
CA ARG A 131 9.66 3.70 -11.28
C ARG A 131 10.12 4.97 -11.97
N TYR A 132 9.30 6.02 -11.98
CA TYR A 132 9.63 7.31 -12.60
C TYR A 132 10.92 7.91 -12.05
N ALA A 133 11.14 7.84 -10.74
CA ALA A 133 12.37 8.30 -10.11
C ALA A 133 13.62 7.52 -10.57
N ARG A 134 13.48 6.20 -10.81
CA ARG A 134 14.57 5.38 -11.36
C ARG A 134 14.84 5.72 -12.81
N ASP A 135 13.79 5.80 -13.63
CA ASP A 135 13.92 6.17 -15.04
C ASP A 135 14.55 7.56 -15.20
N LEU A 136 14.23 8.51 -14.32
CA LEU A 136 14.83 9.83 -14.31
C LEU A 136 16.31 9.79 -13.92
N GLN A 137 16.67 9.03 -12.88
CA GLN A 137 18.07 8.85 -12.47
C GLN A 137 18.90 8.17 -13.56
N ASP A 138 18.34 7.17 -14.23
CA ASP A 138 19.02 6.46 -15.32
C ASP A 138 19.20 7.38 -16.53
N ARG A 139 18.21 8.22 -16.86
CA ARG A 139 18.35 9.24 -17.91
C ARG A 139 19.38 10.31 -17.56
N GLU A 140 19.35 10.85 -16.35
CA GLU A 140 20.36 11.82 -15.90
C GLU A 140 21.76 11.19 -15.96
N ARG A 141 21.89 9.92 -15.56
CA ARG A 141 23.13 9.16 -15.65
C ARG A 141 23.57 8.99 -17.11
N GLU A 142 22.66 8.66 -18.03
CA GLU A 142 22.94 8.57 -19.47
C GLU A 142 23.34 9.92 -20.06
N GLU A 143 22.67 11.02 -19.68
CA GLU A 143 23.00 12.39 -20.10
C GLU A 143 24.41 12.80 -19.65
N LEU A 144 24.83 12.39 -18.45
CA LEU A 144 26.19 12.57 -17.96
C LEU A 144 27.21 11.69 -18.71
N LEU A 145 26.81 10.51 -19.16
CA LEU A 145 27.67 9.58 -19.91
C LEU A 145 27.80 9.93 -21.40
N MET A 146 26.75 10.49 -22.00
CA MET A 146 26.74 10.93 -23.40
C MET A 146 27.36 12.33 -23.60
N ARG A 147 27.60 13.06 -22.50
CA ARG A 147 28.48 14.24 -22.55
C ARG A 147 29.90 13.76 -22.85
N SER A 148 30.25 13.76 -24.14
CA SER A 148 31.60 13.46 -24.63
C SER A 148 32.64 14.24 -23.83
N TYR A 149 33.54 13.53 -23.17
CA TYR A 149 34.75 14.11 -22.59
C TYR A 149 35.53 14.79 -23.71
N THR A 150 35.47 16.11 -23.78
CA THR A 150 36.44 16.89 -24.57
C THR A 150 37.72 16.88 -23.76
N THR A 151 38.75 16.19 -24.25
CA THR A 151 40.11 16.32 -23.72
C THR A 151 40.54 17.77 -23.92
N ASN A 152 40.58 18.56 -22.85
CA ASN A 152 41.36 19.79 -22.86
C ASN A 152 42.83 19.34 -22.81
N ASP A 153 43.54 19.54 -23.91
CA ASP A 153 44.96 19.27 -24.03
C ASP A 153 45.73 20.09 -22.99
N SER A 154 46.65 19.37 -22.32
CA SER A 154 47.88 19.82 -21.68
C SER A 154 47.86 21.08 -20.80
N GLU A 155 48.28 20.90 -19.55
CA GLU A 155 48.72 21.92 -18.60
C GLU A 155 47.63 22.79 -17.96
N THR A 156 47.19 22.40 -16.76
CA THR A 156 47.57 23.10 -15.50
C THR A 156 46.73 22.52 -14.37
N SER A 157 47.41 21.85 -13.46
CA SER A 157 46.95 21.58 -12.10
C SER A 157 46.40 22.85 -11.43
N ILE A 158 45.15 22.78 -10.98
CA ILE A 158 44.57 23.48 -9.81
C ILE A 158 44.50 25.02 -9.91
N HIS A 159 43.30 25.56 -10.20
CA HIS A 159 42.43 26.24 -9.22
C HIS A 159 41.21 26.85 -9.93
N ILE A 160 40.36 26.00 -10.52
CA ILE A 160 38.96 26.40 -10.77
C ILE A 160 38.19 25.82 -9.59
N ASP A 161 37.99 26.71 -8.61
CA ASP A 161 36.66 26.89 -8.04
C ASP A 161 36.25 25.93 -6.92
N GLU A 162 37.16 25.70 -5.99
CA GLU A 162 36.85 25.04 -4.72
C GLU A 162 35.70 25.76 -3.98
N THR A 163 35.59 27.09 -4.14
CA THR A 163 34.51 27.90 -3.56
C THR A 163 33.17 27.78 -4.28
N LEU A 164 33.05 27.74 -5.62
CA LEU A 164 31.75 27.42 -6.24
C LEU A 164 31.41 25.93 -6.17
N GLN A 165 32.36 25.01 -6.22
CA GLN A 165 32.05 23.59 -5.95
C GLN A 165 31.56 23.43 -4.50
N PHE A 166 32.18 24.11 -3.53
CA PHE A 166 31.71 24.15 -2.15
C PHE A 166 30.35 24.87 -2.04
N ASN A 167 30.13 25.96 -2.78
CA ASN A 167 28.83 26.63 -2.79
C ASN A 167 27.72 25.75 -3.37
N THR A 168 28.04 25.00 -4.43
CA THR A 168 27.12 24.07 -5.08
C THR A 168 26.86 22.86 -4.18
N SER A 169 27.89 22.32 -3.52
CA SER A 169 27.73 21.22 -2.57
C SER A 169 26.98 21.64 -1.31
N VAL A 170 27.22 22.86 -0.79
CA VAL A 170 26.44 23.46 0.29
C VAL A 170 25.00 23.69 -0.15
N ARG A 171 24.74 24.19 -1.36
CA ARG A 171 23.39 24.41 -1.88
C ARG A 171 22.62 23.11 -2.07
N ASN A 172 23.29 22.06 -2.58
CA ASN A 172 22.72 20.72 -2.71
C ASN A 172 22.47 20.09 -1.34
N ALA A 173 23.39 20.28 -0.38
CA ALA A 173 23.20 19.86 1.01
C ALA A 173 22.06 20.63 1.68
N HIS A 174 21.89 21.91 1.39
CA HIS A 174 20.79 22.73 1.89
C HIS A 174 19.45 22.24 1.36
N GLN A 175 19.36 21.97 0.05
CA GLN A 175 18.16 21.40 -0.56
C GLN A 175 17.85 20.01 0.00
N GLY A 176 18.85 19.14 0.13
CA GLY A 176 18.68 17.82 0.76
C GLY A 176 18.27 17.93 2.23
N MET A 177 18.79 18.91 2.97
CA MET A 177 18.38 19.19 4.35
C MET A 177 16.95 19.74 4.41
N ASP A 178 16.54 20.59 3.48
CA ASP A 178 15.20 21.13 3.38
C ASP A 178 14.17 20.02 3.05
N ASP A 179 14.54 19.05 2.20
CA ASP A 179 13.73 17.85 1.93
C ASP A 179 13.60 16.94 3.17
N LEU A 180 14.68 16.81 3.95
CA LEU A 180 14.66 16.06 5.21
C LEU A 180 13.86 16.78 6.30
N LEU A 181 13.94 18.11 6.38
CA LEU A 181 13.12 18.93 7.28
C LEU A 181 11.65 18.90 6.89
N GLY A 182 11.35 18.96 5.58
CA GLY A 182 10.01 18.80 5.03
C GLY A 182 9.43 17.43 5.39
N SER A 183 10.21 16.36 5.17
CA SER A 183 9.84 15.00 5.56
C SER A 183 9.68 14.84 7.07
N GLY A 184 10.56 15.45 7.87
CA GLY A 184 10.50 15.46 9.33
C GLY A 184 9.27 16.18 9.87
N SER A 185 8.86 17.28 9.25
CA SER A 185 7.64 18.02 9.60
C SER A 185 6.39 17.17 9.35
N ASN A 186 6.33 16.47 8.21
CA ASN A 186 5.23 15.57 7.86
C ASN A 186 5.15 14.38 8.82
N ILE A 187 6.29 13.84 9.26
CA ILE A 187 6.34 12.77 10.27
C ILE A 187 5.83 13.29 11.63
N LEU A 188 6.27 14.47 12.06
CA LEU A 188 5.81 15.08 13.31
C LEU A 188 4.31 15.40 13.30
N GLU A 189 3.78 15.88 12.17
CA GLU A 189 2.36 16.11 11.96
C GLU A 189 1.57 14.80 12.00
N GLY A 190 2.06 13.75 11.35
CA GLY A 190 1.51 12.40 11.44
C GLY A 190 1.49 11.86 12.89
N LEU A 191 2.57 12.03 13.65
CA LEU A 191 2.64 11.65 15.06
C LEU A 191 1.67 12.46 15.94
N ARG A 192 1.49 13.75 15.64
CA ARG A 192 0.53 14.63 16.32
C ARG A 192 -0.91 14.19 16.07
N ASP A 193 -1.24 13.80 14.84
CA ASP A 193 -2.58 13.32 14.47
C ASP A 193 -2.86 11.90 14.98
N GLN A 194 -1.85 11.03 15.01
CA GLN A 194 -1.94 9.75 15.71
C GLN A 194 -2.25 9.95 17.19
N ARG A 195 -1.60 10.91 17.86
CA ARG A 195 -1.89 11.23 19.27
C ARG A 195 -3.33 11.73 19.46
N LYS A 196 -3.86 12.58 18.57
CA LYS A 196 -5.27 13.02 18.62
C LYS A 196 -6.22 11.84 18.46
N THR A 197 -5.93 10.95 17.51
CA THR A 197 -6.73 9.74 17.27
C THR A 197 -6.71 8.81 18.48
N LEU A 198 -5.54 8.57 19.07
CA LEU A 198 -5.40 7.75 20.28
C LEU A 198 -6.20 8.34 21.46
N LYS A 199 -6.16 9.67 21.64
CA LYS A 199 -6.99 10.35 22.65
C LYS A 199 -8.48 10.18 22.35
N GLY A 200 -8.89 10.25 21.09
CA GLY A 200 -10.28 9.98 20.67
C GLY A 200 -10.72 8.55 20.96
N THR A 201 -9.87 7.56 20.67
CA THR A 201 -10.13 6.15 20.98
C THR A 201 -10.17 5.90 22.49
N HIS A 202 -9.27 6.52 23.27
CA HIS A 202 -9.29 6.42 24.72
C HIS A 202 -10.55 7.07 25.33
N LYS A 203 -11.04 8.18 24.75
CA LYS A 203 -12.32 8.75 25.17
C LYS A 203 -13.48 7.79 24.87
N LYS A 204 -13.50 7.20 23.67
CA LYS A 204 -14.51 6.20 23.28
C LYS A 204 -14.45 4.94 24.15
N ILE A 205 -13.26 4.45 24.52
CA ILE A 205 -13.15 3.27 25.39
C ILE A 205 -13.61 3.56 26.82
N LEU A 206 -13.38 4.78 27.32
CA LEU A 206 -13.93 5.24 28.60
C LEU A 206 -15.46 5.33 28.56
N ASP A 207 -16.02 5.84 27.46
CA ASP A 207 -17.47 5.91 27.24
C ASP A 207 -18.08 4.50 27.12
N VAL A 208 -17.40 3.57 26.45
CA VAL A 208 -17.78 2.15 26.38
C VAL A 208 -17.65 1.47 27.74
N ALA A 209 -16.60 1.74 28.52
CA ALA A 209 -16.44 1.23 29.87
C ALA A 209 -17.55 1.74 30.80
N ASN A 210 -17.92 3.02 30.71
CA ASN A 210 -19.08 3.59 31.40
C ASN A 210 -20.40 2.95 30.94
N MET A 211 -20.55 2.67 29.64
CA MET A 211 -21.72 1.99 29.08
C MET A 211 -21.78 0.50 29.47
N LEU A 212 -20.64 -0.16 29.66
CA LEU A 212 -20.53 -1.52 30.17
C LEU A 212 -20.77 -1.58 31.70
N GLY A 213 -20.42 -0.53 32.44
CA GLY A 213 -20.86 -0.32 33.83
C GLY A 213 -22.40 -0.23 33.94
N LEU A 214 -23.05 0.39 32.95
CA LEU A 214 -24.51 0.37 32.78
C LEU A 214 -25.05 -0.97 32.25
N SER A 215 -24.26 -1.81 31.58
CA SER A 215 -24.70 -3.12 31.09
C SER A 215 -25.11 -4.09 32.21
N ASN A 216 -24.60 -3.90 33.44
CA ASN A 216 -25.11 -4.62 34.61
C ASN A 216 -26.57 -4.31 34.92
N THR A 217 -27.07 -3.11 34.58
CA THR A 217 -28.51 -2.79 34.74
C THR A 217 -29.36 -3.46 33.66
N VAL A 218 -28.86 -3.60 32.42
CA VAL A 218 -29.56 -4.34 31.36
C VAL A 218 -29.56 -5.85 31.63
N MET A 219 -28.48 -6.41 32.20
CA MET A 219 -28.41 -7.80 32.64
C MET A 219 -29.47 -8.09 33.72
N ARG A 220 -29.60 -7.22 34.73
CA ARG A 220 -30.64 -7.31 35.77
C ARG A 220 -32.05 -7.13 35.22
N LEU A 221 -32.23 -6.25 34.23
CA LEU A 221 -33.51 -6.08 33.54
C LEU A 221 -33.90 -7.32 32.71
N ILE A 222 -32.98 -8.19 32.32
CA ILE A 222 -33.24 -9.47 31.63
C ILE A 222 -33.59 -10.59 32.63
N GLU A 223 -32.85 -10.69 33.75
CA GLU A 223 -33.18 -11.67 34.81
C GLU A 223 -34.56 -11.45 35.42
N LYS A 224 -35.00 -10.19 35.58
CA LYS A 224 -36.33 -9.86 36.13
C LYS A 224 -37.48 -10.40 35.28
N ARG A 225 -37.31 -10.49 33.95
CA ARG A 225 -38.36 -10.94 33.01
C ARG A 225 -38.69 -12.42 33.22
N ALA A 226 -37.66 -13.24 33.46
CA ALA A 226 -37.80 -14.67 33.71
C ALA A 226 -38.33 -14.98 35.12
N PHE A 227 -38.02 -14.15 36.12
CA PHE A 227 -38.57 -14.32 37.47
C PHE A 227 -40.05 -13.93 37.53
N GLN A 228 -40.45 -12.88 36.80
CA GLN A 228 -41.83 -12.42 36.74
C GLN A 228 -42.73 -13.46 36.06
N ASP A 229 -42.25 -14.13 35.01
CA ASP A 229 -42.97 -15.22 34.34
C ASP A 229 -43.19 -16.43 35.26
N LYS A 230 -42.17 -16.80 36.05
CA LYS A 230 -42.28 -17.87 37.06
C LYS A 230 -43.26 -17.52 38.18
N ALA A 231 -43.28 -16.27 38.64
CA ALA A 231 -44.19 -15.81 39.68
C ALA A 231 -45.65 -15.84 39.20
N ILE A 232 -45.92 -15.39 37.96
CA ILE A 232 -47.26 -15.45 37.35
C ILE A 232 -47.73 -16.90 37.21
N MET A 233 -46.84 -17.82 36.82
CA MET A 233 -47.16 -19.26 36.73
C MET A 233 -47.58 -19.85 38.09
N ILE A 234 -46.84 -19.55 39.16
CA ILE A 234 -47.11 -20.07 40.51
C ILE A 234 -48.44 -19.51 41.05
N VAL A 235 -48.70 -18.22 40.84
CA VAL A 235 -49.97 -17.59 41.26
C VAL A 235 -51.17 -18.20 40.54
N GLY A 236 -51.06 -18.45 39.22
CA GLY A 236 -52.11 -19.10 38.43
C GLY A 236 -52.45 -20.50 38.94
N MET A 237 -51.43 -21.32 39.25
CA MET A 237 -51.62 -22.67 39.77
C MET A 237 -52.32 -22.68 41.14
N LEU A 238 -51.90 -21.80 42.06
CA LEU A 238 -52.54 -21.70 43.38
C LEU A 238 -53.98 -21.21 43.29
N LEU A 239 -54.26 -20.23 42.43
CA LEU A 239 -55.62 -19.70 42.24
C LEU A 239 -56.58 -20.81 41.79
N THR A 240 -56.16 -21.64 40.82
CA THR A 240 -56.99 -22.76 40.37
C THR A 240 -57.24 -23.79 41.46
N CYS A 241 -56.25 -24.08 42.30
CA CYS A 241 -56.39 -24.99 43.43
C CYS A 241 -57.35 -24.44 44.50
N VAL A 242 -57.28 -23.15 44.82
CA VAL A 242 -58.17 -22.52 45.79
C VAL A 242 -59.62 -22.52 45.30
N ILE A 243 -59.85 -22.20 44.01
CA ILE A 243 -61.19 -22.26 43.41
C ILE A 243 -61.76 -23.67 43.49
N MET A 244 -60.96 -24.69 43.16
CA MET A 244 -61.36 -26.09 43.27
C MET A 244 -61.76 -26.47 44.71
N ILE A 245 -60.99 -26.05 45.71
CA ILE A 245 -61.30 -26.31 47.13
C ILE A 245 -62.59 -25.60 47.57
N LEU A 246 -62.76 -24.33 47.17
CA LEU A 246 -63.97 -23.56 47.50
C LEU A 246 -65.22 -24.23 46.93
N VAL A 247 -65.18 -24.69 45.69
CA VAL A 247 -66.30 -25.39 45.06
C VAL A 247 -66.65 -26.66 45.82
N VAL A 248 -65.65 -27.48 46.19
CA VAL A 248 -65.90 -28.71 46.96
C VAL A 248 -66.53 -28.41 48.33
N LYS A 249 -66.07 -27.35 49.01
CA LYS A 249 -66.60 -26.91 50.31
C LYS A 249 -67.97 -26.23 50.26
N TYR A 250 -68.35 -25.65 49.13
CA TYR A 250 -69.66 -25.02 48.96
C TYR A 250 -70.71 -26.00 48.42
N LEU A 251 -70.27 -27.07 47.75
CA LEU A 251 -71.12 -28.11 47.18
C LEU A 251 -71.26 -29.35 48.09
N THR A 252 -70.44 -29.47 49.15
CA THR A 252 -70.54 -30.47 50.23
C THR A 252 -70.95 -29.79 51.51
#